data_AF-A0A219ANA1-F1
#
_entry.id   AF-A0A219ANA1-F1
#
_cell.length_a   1.000
_cell.length_b   1.000
_cell.length_c   1.000
_cell.angle_alpha   90.00
_cell.angle_beta   90.00
_cell.angle_gamma   90.00
#
_symmetry.space_group_name_H-M   'P 1'
#
loop_
_entity.id
_entity.type
_entity.pdbx_description
1 polymer ?
#
loop_
_entity_poly.entity_id
_entity_poly.type
_entity_poly.pdbx_seq_one_letter_code
_entity_poly.pdbx_strand_id
1 'polypeptide(L)' 'MDLRDKEGRMYHIQVKPGEIGEYVLIPGDPQRSKKIAKYFDSPKLIGNNREYMISCWYYPK' A
#
# COMPACT_ATOMS: atom_id res chain seq x y z
N MET A 1 -19.05 13.21 4.53
CA MET A 1 -18.12 12.75 5.59
C MET A 1 -16.81 12.43 4.90
N ASP A 2 -15.83 13.35 4.95
CA ASP A 2 -14.52 13.08 4.37
C ASP A 2 -13.77 12.09 5.25
N LEU A 3 -13.41 10.93 4.68
CA LEU A 3 -12.71 9.85 5.38
C LEU A 3 -11.18 10.01 5.33
N ARG A 4 -10.71 11.24 5.13
CA ARG A 4 -9.29 11.58 5.00
C ARG A 4 -8.80 12.31 6.26
N ASP A 5 -7.55 12.09 6.65
CA ASP A 5 -6.93 12.81 7.75
C ASP A 5 -6.57 14.26 7.37
N LYS A 6 -6.02 15.03 8.33
CA LYS A 6 -5.57 16.42 8.10
C LYS A 6 -4.43 16.53 7.07
N GLU A 7 -3.71 15.45 6.80
CA GLU A 7 -2.64 15.34 5.81
C GLU A 7 -3.12 14.78 4.46
N GLY A 8 -4.43 14.48 4.32
CA GLY A 8 -5.02 13.91 3.11
C GLY A 8 -4.84 12.40 2.96
N ARG A 9 -4.36 11.69 3.99
CA ARG A 9 -4.28 10.21 3.99
C ARG A 9 -5.65 9.60 4.20
N MET A 10 -5.89 8.48 3.55
CA MET A 10 -7.09 7.67 3.79
C MET A 10 -7.05 7.06 5.22
N TYR A 11 -8.10 7.25 6.01
CA TYR A 11 -8.10 6.88 7.44
C TYR A 11 -7.84 5.38 7.71
N HIS A 12 -8.39 4.49 6.88
CA HIS A 12 -8.29 3.04 7.06
C HIS A 12 -6.93 2.48 6.61
N ILE A 13 -6.49 2.87 5.41
CA ILE A 13 -5.30 2.32 4.77
C ILE A 13 -4.03 3.15 5.03
N GLN A 14 -4.17 4.38 5.55
CA GLN A 14 -3.07 5.30 5.89
C GLN A 14 -2.17 5.63 4.70
N VAL A 15 -2.74 5.77 3.50
CA VAL A 15 -2.03 6.08 2.25
C VAL A 15 -2.51 7.42 1.70
N LYS A 16 -1.58 8.21 1.13
CA LYS A 16 -1.92 9.43 0.39
C LYS A 16 -1.81 9.24 -1.14
N PRO A 17 -2.55 10.02 -1.95
CA PRO A 17 -2.37 10.06 -3.40
C PRO A 17 -0.91 10.39 -3.77
N GLY A 18 -0.30 9.58 -4.65
CA GLY A 18 1.09 9.74 -5.07
C GLY A 18 2.12 8.91 -4.28
N GLU A 19 1.72 8.24 -3.19
CA GLU A 19 2.57 7.23 -2.55
C GLU A 19 2.45 5.86 -3.23
N ILE A 20 1.29 5.54 -3.77
CA ILE A 20 1.00 4.27 -4.45
C ILE A 20 1.14 4.39 -5.97
N GLY A 21 1.61 3.30 -6.60
CA GLY A 21 1.74 3.17 -8.05
C GLY A 21 0.40 2.98 -8.76
N GLU A 22 0.44 3.01 -10.09
CA GLU A 22 -0.74 2.87 -10.96
C GLU A 22 -1.46 1.52 -10.78
N TYR A 23 -0.71 0.48 -10.40
CA TYR A 23 -1.23 -0.87 -10.15
C TYR A 23 -1.06 -1.26 -8.69
N VAL A 24 -2.14 -1.74 -8.07
CA VAL A 24 -2.17 -2.17 -6.68
C VAL A 24 -2.68 -3.60 -6.58
N LEU A 25 -1.93 -4.48 -5.92
CA LEU A 25 -2.37 -5.82 -5.56
C LEU A 25 -2.93 -5.80 -4.14
N ILE A 26 -4.14 -6.32 -3.95
CA ILE A 26 -4.83 -6.37 -2.65
C ILE A 26 -5.04 -7.83 -2.26
N PRO A 27 -3.99 -8.54 -1.79
CA PRO A 27 -4.17 -9.89 -1.29
C PRO A 27 -4.95 -9.84 0.04
N GLY A 28 -5.93 -10.72 0.20
CA GLY A 28 -6.74 -10.78 1.44
C GLY A 28 -5.98 -11.22 2.70
N ASP A 29 -4.70 -11.61 2.60
CA ASP A 29 -3.87 -12.00 3.75
C ASP A 29 -2.60 -11.10 3.79
N PRO A 30 -2.32 -10.40 4.89
CA PRO A 30 -1.14 -9.54 5.04
C PRO A 30 0.19 -10.27 4.81
N GLN A 31 0.29 -11.54 5.21
CA GLN A 31 1.49 -12.36 5.00
C GLN A 31 1.70 -12.66 3.51
N ARG A 32 0.63 -12.78 2.75
CA ARG A 32 0.70 -12.94 1.29
C ARG A 32 1.25 -11.67 0.63
N SER A 33 0.90 -10.49 1.13
CA SER A 33 1.52 -9.23 0.65
C SER A 33 3.04 -9.24 0.80
N LYS A 34 3.57 -9.68 1.96
CA LYS A 34 5.02 -9.79 2.16
C LYS A 34 5.69 -10.79 1.22
N LYS A 35 5.02 -11.92 0.94
CA LYS A 35 5.54 -12.93 0.01
C LYS A 35 5.60 -12.38 -1.41
N ILE A 36 4.53 -11.75 -1.88
CA ILE A 36 4.47 -11.15 -3.22
C ILE A 36 5.50 -10.02 -3.35
N ALA A 37 5.67 -9.20 -2.30
CA ALA A 37 6.67 -8.13 -2.28
C ALA A 37 8.11 -8.61 -2.55
N LYS A 38 8.46 -9.85 -2.19
CA LYS A 38 9.80 -10.43 -2.46
C LYS A 38 10.06 -10.71 -3.94
N TYR A 39 9.02 -10.85 -4.75
CA TYR A 39 9.15 -11.12 -6.19
C TYR A 39 9.23 -9.84 -7.02
N PHE A 40 9.11 -8.66 -6.39
CA PHE A 40 9.21 -7.38 -7.07
C PHE A 40 10.57 -6.71 -6.84
N ASP A 41 11.01 -5.93 -7.81
CA ASP A 41 12.21 -5.10 -7.70
C ASP A 41 11.92 -3.89 -6.80
N SER A 42 12.65 -3.79 -5.68
CA SER A 42 12.59 -2.69 -4.70
C SER A 42 11.22 -2.43 -4.04
N PRO A 43 10.68 -3.39 -3.26
CA PRO A 43 9.41 -3.19 -2.54
C PRO A 43 9.56 -2.13 -1.44
N LYS A 44 8.68 -1.12 -1.43
CA LYS A 44 8.55 -0.16 -0.32
C LYS A 44 7.30 -0.45 0.48
N LEU A 45 7.46 -0.54 1.81
CA LEU A 45 6.33 -0.60 2.73
C LEU A 45 5.79 0.81 2.92
N ILE A 46 4.55 1.04 2.47
CA ILE A 46 3.92 2.37 2.52
C ILE A 46 2.99 2.47 3.73
N GLY A 47 2.26 1.41 4.02
CA GLY A 47 1.34 1.35 5.15
C GLY A 47 1.26 -0.04 5.74
N ASN A 48 1.23 -0.11 7.06
CA ASN A 48 0.93 -1.32 7.81
C ASN A 48 -0.04 -0.96 8.94
N ASN A 49 -1.34 -1.14 8.71
CA ASN A 49 -2.38 -0.88 9.69
C ASN A 49 -3.29 -2.10 9.85
N ARG A 50 -3.12 -2.83 10.95
CA ARG A 50 -3.89 -4.04 11.31
C ARG A 50 -3.86 -5.10 10.18
N GLU A 51 -4.99 -5.38 9.53
CA GLU A 51 -5.12 -6.32 8.40
C GLU A 51 -4.69 -5.74 7.04
N TYR A 52 -4.37 -4.45 6.97
CA TYR A 52 -3.99 -3.79 5.73
C TYR A 52 -2.49 -3.60 5.68
N MET A 53 -1.82 -4.50 4.97
CA MET A 53 -0.42 -4.33 4.58
C MET A 53 -0.36 -3.91 3.12
N ILE A 54 0.12 -2.70 2.88
CA ILE A 54 0.26 -2.13 1.54
C ILE A 54 1.75 -2.01 1.24
N SER A 55 2.25 -2.98 0.48
CA SER A 55 3.56 -2.92 -0.15
C SER A 55 3.40 -2.41 -1.58
N CYS A 56 3.95 -1.24 -1.86
CA CYS A 56 4.00 -0.72 -3.22
C CYS A 56 5.36 -1.01 -3.82
N TRP A 57 5.38 -1.46 -5.05
CA TRP A 57 6.59 -1.47 -5.87
C TRP A 57 6.37 -0.53 -7.05
N TYR A 58 7.46 0.05 -7.53
CA TYR A 58 7.43 0.94 -8.68
C TYR A 58 7.66 0.10 -9.93
N TYR A 59 6.68 0.03 -10.83
CA TYR A 59 6.90 -0.50 -12.17
C TYR A 59 7.32 0.69 -13.04
N PRO A 60 8.61 0.83 -13.41
CA PRO A 60 9.00 1.86 -14.37
C PRO A 60 8.30 1.54 -15.71
N LYS A 61 7.67 2.56 -16.32
CA LYS A 61 7.32 2.50 -17.74
C LYS A 61 8.59 2.54 -18.57
#